data_AF-A0A933QKW9-F1
#
_entry.id   AF-A0A933QKW9-F1
#
_cell.length_a   1.000
_cell.length_b   1.000
_cell.length_c   1.000
_cell.angle_alpha   90.00
_cell.angle_beta   90.00
_cell.angle_gamma   90.00
#
_symmetry.space_group_name_H-M   'P 1'
#
loop_
_entity.id
_entity.type
_entity.pdbx_description
1 polymer ?
#
loop_
_entity_poly.entity_id
_entity_poly.type
_entity_poly.pdbx_seq_one_letter_code
_entity_poly.pdbx_strand_id
1 'polypeptide(L)'
;MIVAIASLVLGIILGYLGQRTRLCYIAGYRDFLMARDVTLLKGVIGTVVGAVGGFTLFYFLDGNVPAFPMFATMSASISSSTWLWTIIGGLGVGIVGVLSGGCPFRMHVLACEGKKTYWAYLLGFYVGLIFFNLVTSTWVASITKSLK
;
A
#
# COMPACT_ATOMS: atom_id res chain seq x y z
N MET A 1 -24.29 -4.10 -7.34
CA MET A 1 -23.91 -3.14 -8.42
C MET A 1 -23.45 -1.80 -7.87
N ILE A 2 -24.13 -1.22 -6.87
CA ILE A 2 -23.72 0.05 -6.22
C ILE A 2 -22.24 0.07 -5.80
N VAL A 3 -21.74 -1.02 -5.20
CA VAL A 3 -20.38 -1.09 -4.67
C VAL A 3 -19.31 -1.05 -5.77
N ALA A 4 -19.56 -1.70 -6.91
CA ALA A 4 -18.63 -1.70 -8.04
C ALA A 4 -18.54 -0.32 -8.71
N ILE A 5 -19.67 0.39 -8.80
CA ILE A 5 -19.71 1.75 -9.35
C ILE A 5 -19.02 2.71 -8.39
N ALA A 6 -19.29 2.58 -7.08
CA ALA A 6 -18.66 3.40 -6.05
C ALA A 6 -17.13 3.22 -6.01
N SER A 7 -16.62 1.98 -6.10
CA SER A 7 -15.17 1.73 -6.12
C SER A 7 -14.51 2.26 -7.40
N LEU A 8 -15.20 2.22 -8.54
CA LEU A 8 -14.69 2.74 -9.80
C LEU A 8 -14.62 4.28 -9.79
N VAL A 9 -15.65 4.94 -9.26
CA VAL A 9 -15.66 6.41 -9.06
C VAL A 9 -14.54 6.83 -8.11
N LEU A 10 -14.39 6.15 -6.97
CA LEU A 10 -13.29 6.42 -6.03
C LEU A 10 -11.92 6.20 -6.67
N GLY A 11 -11.76 5.14 -7.46
CA GLY A 11 -10.52 4.87 -8.20
C GLY A 11 -10.16 5.99 -9.18
N ILE A 12 -11.14 6.53 -9.92
CA ILE A 12 -10.94 7.68 -10.83
C ILE A 12 -10.51 8.92 -10.05
N ILE A 13 -11.16 9.22 -8.93
CA ILE A 13 -10.85 10.38 -8.09
C ILE A 13 -9.42 10.27 -7.54
N LEU A 14 -9.05 9.10 -6.99
CA LEU A 14 -7.71 8.85 -6.46
C LEU A 14 -6.64 8.90 -7.56
N GLY A 15 -6.94 8.39 -8.75
CA GLY A 15 -6.06 8.48 -9.91
C GLY A 15 -5.81 9.92 -10.34
N TYR A 16 -6.87 10.74 -10.44
CA TYR A 16 -6.78 12.15 -10.79
C TYR A 16 -5.97 12.95 -9.76
N LEU A 17 -6.24 12.74 -8.47
CA LEU A 17 -5.50 13.38 -7.38
C LEU A 17 -4.02 12.97 -7.40
N GLY A 18 -3.74 11.68 -7.65
CA GLY A 18 -2.37 11.15 -7.75
C GLY A 18 -1.57 11.79 -8.89
N GLN A 19 -2.18 12.00 -10.06
CA GLN A 19 -1.54 12.69 -11.19
C GLN A 19 -1.21 14.15 -10.87
N ARG A 20 -2.15 14.89 -10.26
CA ARG A 20 -1.99 16.32 -9.95
C ARG A 20 -0.91 16.56 -8.89
N THR A 21 -0.91 15.74 -7.84
CA THR A 21 -0.04 15.92 -6.67
C THR A 21 1.36 15.34 -6.85
N ARG A 22 1.57 14.50 -7.88
CA ARG A 22 2.81 13.74 -8.10
C ARG A 22 3.27 13.00 -6.83
N LEU A 23 2.30 12.45 -6.09
CA LEU A 23 2.55 11.79 -4.80
C LEU A 23 3.55 10.64 -4.94
N CYS A 24 4.58 10.68 -4.10
CA CYS A 24 5.58 9.63 -3.99
C CYS A 24 5.97 9.46 -2.53
N TYR A 25 5.58 8.33 -1.93
CA TYR A 25 5.89 8.03 -0.53
C TYR A 25 7.40 8.02 -0.26
N ILE A 26 8.21 7.45 -1.17
CA ILE A 26 9.67 7.39 -1.03
C ILE A 26 10.32 8.78 -1.13
N ALA A 27 9.88 9.60 -2.08
CA ALA A 27 10.43 10.96 -2.24
C ALA A 27 10.04 11.84 -1.06
N GLY A 28 8.84 11.69 -0.50
CA GLY A 28 8.42 12.44 0.70
C GLY A 28 9.39 12.29 1.87
N TYR A 29 9.87 11.07 2.15
CA TYR A 29 10.85 10.84 3.22
C TYR A 29 12.26 11.32 2.86
N ARG A 30 12.72 11.06 1.63
CA ARG A 30 14.07 11.45 1.20
C ARG A 30 14.22 12.97 1.10
N ASP A 31 13.24 13.65 0.51
CA ASP A 31 13.29 15.09 0.26
C ASP A 31 13.13 15.87 1.58
N PHE A 32 12.39 15.32 2.55
CA PHE A 32 12.38 15.83 3.93
C PHE A 32 13.77 15.73 4.58
N LEU A 33 14.47 14.61 4.40
CA LEU A 33 15.78 14.40 5.02
C LEU A 33 16.88 15.28 4.38
N MET A 34 16.91 15.38 3.04
CA MET A 34 17.97 16.10 2.31
C MET A 34 17.70 17.60 2.16
N ALA A 35 16.48 17.97 1.75
CA ALA A 35 16.13 19.34 1.38
C ALA A 35 15.26 20.05 2.42
N ARG A 36 14.84 19.33 3.48
CA ARG A 36 13.84 19.80 4.47
C ARG A 36 12.55 20.30 3.83
N ASP A 37 12.22 19.80 2.64
CA ASP A 37 10.96 20.14 1.97
C ASP A 37 9.82 19.28 2.57
N VAL A 38 8.85 19.97 3.16
CA VAL A 38 7.69 19.35 3.82
C VAL A 38 6.49 19.20 2.88
N THR A 39 6.57 19.70 1.64
CA THR A 39 5.44 19.77 0.72
C THR A 39 4.92 18.39 0.35
N LEU A 40 5.81 17.46 -0.04
CA LEU A 40 5.43 16.08 -0.34
C LEU A 40 5.10 15.29 0.93
N LEU A 41 5.78 15.59 2.05
CA LEU A 41 5.54 14.93 3.34
C LEU A 41 4.13 15.21 3.87
N LYS A 42 3.63 16.45 3.71
CA LYS A 42 2.24 16.81 4.03
C LYS A 42 1.24 15.96 3.25
N GLY A 43 1.52 15.66 1.99
CA GLY A 43 0.70 14.76 1.18
C GLY A 43 0.65 13.35 1.76
N VAL A 44 1.80 12.79 2.14
CA VAL A 44 1.88 11.46 2.79
C VAL A 44 1.08 11.44 4.10
N ILE A 45 1.28 12.43 4.96
CA ILE A 45 0.54 12.54 6.23
C ILE A 45 -0.96 12.68 5.96
N GLY A 46 -1.35 13.47 4.95
CA GLY A 46 -2.74 13.63 4.54
C GLY A 46 -3.41 12.31 4.12
N THR A 47 -2.69 11.41 3.45
CA THR A 47 -3.24 10.08 3.11
C THR A 47 -3.47 9.20 4.34
N VAL A 48 -2.58 9.28 5.34
CA VAL A 48 -2.73 8.54 6.61
C VAL A 48 -3.91 9.08 7.41
N VAL A 49 -4.01 10.40 7.55
CA VAL A 49 -5.13 11.06 8.25
C VAL A 49 -6.45 10.79 7.53
N GLY A 50 -6.45 10.87 6.20
CA GLY A 50 -7.62 10.57 5.38
C GLY A 50 -8.07 9.11 5.49
N ALA A 51 -7.12 8.16 5.54
CA ALA A 51 -7.43 6.76 5.80
C ALA A 51 -8.07 6.59 7.18
N VAL A 52 -7.42 7.06 8.25
CA VAL A 52 -7.94 6.94 9.62
C VAL A 52 -9.32 7.60 9.76
N GLY A 53 -9.48 8.81 9.23
CA GLY A 53 -10.75 9.54 9.25
C GLY A 53 -11.85 8.83 8.44
N GLY A 54 -11.52 8.35 7.23
CA GLY A 54 -12.45 7.61 6.38
C GLY A 54 -12.91 6.30 7.04
N PHE A 55 -11.99 5.50 7.57
CA PHE A 55 -12.33 4.26 8.27
C PHE A 55 -13.14 4.51 9.54
N THR A 56 -12.81 5.55 10.30
CA THR A 56 -13.58 5.95 11.50
C THR A 56 -15.00 6.36 11.11
N LEU A 57 -15.15 7.14 10.04
CA LEU A 57 -16.46 7.52 9.52
C LEU A 57 -17.27 6.28 9.12
N PHE A 58 -16.68 5.34 8.36
CA PHE A 58 -17.37 4.09 7.99
C PHE A 58 -17.81 3.24 9.19
N TYR A 59 -17.03 3.23 10.28
CA TYR A 59 -17.40 2.56 11.52
C TYR A 59 -18.66 3.18 12.16
N PHE A 60 -18.78 4.51 12.17
CA PHE A 60 -19.97 5.19 12.69
C PHE A 60 -21.22 5.05 11.81
N LEU A 61 -21.05 4.72 10.52
CA LEU A 61 -22.14 4.51 9.57
C LEU A 61 -22.67 3.06 9.53
N ASP A 62 -22.41 2.24 10.55
CA ASP A 62 -22.76 0.80 10.59
C ASP A 62 -22.18 -0.02 9.42
N GLY A 63 -21.12 0.48 8.80
CA GLY A 63 -20.36 -0.26 7.81
C GLY A 63 -19.58 -1.37 8.51
N ASN A 64 -19.99 -2.63 8.32
CA ASN A 64 -19.23 -3.77 8.84
C ASN A 64 -17.91 -3.92 8.07
N VAL A 65 -16.86 -3.26 8.54
CA VAL A 65 -15.48 -3.53 8.12
C VAL A 65 -14.93 -4.59 9.07
N PRO A 66 -14.91 -5.89 8.70
CA PRO A 66 -14.30 -6.89 9.56
C PRO A 66 -12.82 -6.53 9.70
N ALA A 67 -12.39 -6.18 10.92
CA ALA A 67 -11.02 -5.81 11.33
C ALA A 67 -10.64 -4.31 11.48
N PHE A 68 -11.58 -3.36 11.59
CA PHE A 68 -11.25 -1.99 12.02
C PHE A 68 -12.01 -1.55 13.28
N PRO A 69 -11.35 -0.89 14.26
CA PRO A 69 -9.95 -0.44 14.27
C PRO A 69 -8.96 -1.55 14.57
N MET A 70 -7.93 -1.68 13.72
CA MET A 70 -6.78 -2.59 13.92
C MET A 70 -6.16 -2.43 15.33
N PHE A 71 -6.32 -1.26 15.94
CA PHE A 71 -5.87 -0.93 17.29
C PHE A 71 -6.80 -1.39 18.43
N ALA A 72 -8.12 -1.53 18.23
CA ALA A 72 -9.03 -1.99 19.28
C ALA A 72 -9.35 -3.49 19.18
N THR A 73 -9.21 -4.12 18.01
CA THR A 73 -9.37 -5.57 17.84
C THR A 73 -8.05 -6.34 17.89
N MET A 74 -6.92 -5.66 18.08
CA MET A 74 -5.66 -6.31 18.46
C MET A 74 -5.80 -6.84 19.89
N SER A 75 -6.46 -7.99 20.05
CA SER A 75 -6.04 -8.93 21.07
C SER A 75 -4.54 -9.15 20.83
N ALA A 76 -3.75 -8.82 21.85
CA ALA A 76 -2.29 -8.77 21.82
C ALA A 76 -1.65 -10.16 21.66
N SER A 77 -1.92 -10.82 20.54
CA SER A 77 -1.27 -12.06 20.14
C SER A 77 -0.91 -11.98 18.65
N ILE A 78 -0.17 -10.92 18.29
CA ILE A 78 0.64 -10.97 17.09
C ILE A 78 1.76 -11.96 17.40
N SER A 79 1.69 -13.16 16.82
CA SER A 79 2.75 -14.16 16.92
C SER A 79 4.08 -13.54 16.45
N SER A 80 5.18 -13.79 17.16
CA SER A 80 6.53 -13.33 16.77
C SER A 80 6.88 -13.67 15.32
N SER A 81 6.31 -14.77 14.79
CA SER A 81 6.44 -15.19 13.40
C SER A 81 5.84 -14.18 12.39
N THR A 82 4.70 -13.57 12.71
CA THR A 82 4.02 -12.60 11.83
C THR A 82 4.81 -11.29 11.72
N TRP A 83 5.45 -10.87 12.81
CA TRP A 83 6.33 -9.69 12.82
C TRP A 83 7.56 -9.90 11.92
N LEU A 84 8.19 -11.08 12.01
CA LEU A 84 9.35 -11.41 11.18
C LEU A 84 9.02 -11.34 9.69
N TRP A 85 7.94 -12.00 9.26
CA TRP A 85 7.53 -11.97 7.84
C TRP A 85 7.16 -10.56 7.36
N THR A 86 6.55 -9.74 8.23
CA THR A 86 6.20 -8.35 7.90
C THR A 86 7.45 -7.48 7.73
N ILE A 87 8.46 -7.64 8.59
CA ILE A 87 9.74 -6.91 8.46
C ILE A 87 10.47 -7.33 7.19
N ILE A 88 10.60 -8.64 6.94
CA ILE A 88 11.29 -9.16 5.76
C ILE A 88 10.60 -8.70 4.48
N GLY A 89 9.27 -8.80 4.42
CA GLY A 89 8.48 -8.32 3.29
C GLY A 89 8.60 -6.81 3.11
N GLY A 90 8.49 -6.04 4.20
CA GLY A 90 8.60 -4.58 4.16
C GLY A 90 9.97 -4.10 3.67
N LEU A 91 11.06 -4.71 4.16
CA LEU A 91 12.42 -4.42 3.69
C LEU A 91 12.60 -4.80 2.20
N GLY A 92 12.07 -5.96 1.79
CA GLY A 92 12.12 -6.39 0.38
C GLY A 92 11.43 -5.41 -0.56
N VAL A 93 10.21 -4.97 -0.22
CA VAL A 93 9.47 -3.95 -0.98
C VAL A 93 10.22 -2.63 -1.01
N GLY A 94 10.85 -2.24 0.10
CA GLY A 94 11.68 -1.03 0.18
C GLY A 94 12.86 -1.08 -0.80
N ILE A 95 13.62 -2.18 -0.82
CA ILE A 95 14.78 -2.35 -1.72
C ILE A 95 14.33 -2.31 -3.19
N VAL A 96 13.27 -3.03 -3.54
CA VAL A 96 12.71 -3.02 -4.91
C VAL A 96 12.20 -1.62 -5.29
N GLY A 97 11.60 -0.89 -4.33
CA GLY A 97 11.16 0.49 -4.53
C GLY A 97 12.30 1.44 -4.86
N VAL A 98 13.45 1.31 -4.16
CA VAL A 98 14.64 2.12 -4.45
C VAL A 98 15.23 1.76 -5.82
N LEU A 99 15.34 0.47 -6.16
CA LEU A 99 15.86 0.02 -7.46
C LEU A 99 14.99 0.47 -8.64
N SER A 100 13.67 0.48 -8.46
CA SER A 100 12.72 0.91 -9.49
C SER A 100 12.56 2.44 -9.57
N GLY A 101 13.11 3.20 -8.61
CA GLY A 101 13.06 4.66 -8.60
C GLY A 101 11.70 5.24 -8.16
N GLY A 102 10.88 4.47 -7.45
CA GLY A 102 9.56 4.93 -7.01
C GLY A 102 8.78 3.92 -6.17
N CYS A 103 7.60 4.33 -5.70
CA CYS A 103 6.68 3.47 -4.95
C CYS A 103 5.65 2.82 -5.89
N PRO A 104 5.02 1.70 -5.51
CA PRO A 104 4.05 1.00 -6.36
C PRO A 104 2.93 1.95 -6.83
N PHE A 105 2.45 2.84 -5.96
CA PHE A 105 1.41 3.81 -6.30
C PHE A 105 1.84 4.76 -7.44
N ARG A 106 3.05 5.31 -7.38
CA ARG A 106 3.57 6.20 -8.42
C ARG A 106 3.75 5.48 -9.75
N MET A 107 4.16 4.22 -9.74
CA MET A 107 4.31 3.44 -10.98
C MET A 107 2.98 3.21 -11.68
N HIS A 108 1.88 3.01 -10.93
CA HIS A 108 0.53 2.93 -11.49
C HIS A 108 0.13 4.24 -12.15
N VAL A 109 0.36 5.38 -11.49
CA VAL A 109 0.05 6.71 -12.03
C VAL A 109 0.85 6.99 -13.31
N LEU A 110 2.16 6.72 -13.30
CA LEU A 110 3.04 6.94 -14.46
C LEU A 110 2.71 6.03 -15.65
N ALA A 111 2.27 4.79 -15.38
CA ALA A 111 1.78 3.92 -16.44
C ALA A 111 0.51 4.50 -17.10
N CYS A 112 -0.41 5.05 -16.30
CA CYS A 112 -1.60 5.74 -16.79
C CYS A 112 -1.30 7.05 -17.55
N GLU A 113 -0.17 7.71 -17.27
CA GLU A 113 0.31 8.87 -18.06
C GLU A 113 0.89 8.48 -19.43
N GLY A 114 0.92 7.19 -19.79
CA GLY A 114 1.36 6.71 -21.10
C GLY A 114 2.85 6.40 -21.20
N LYS A 115 3.58 6.37 -20.08
CA LYS A 115 5.01 6.04 -20.06
C LYS A 115 5.21 4.52 -20.15
N LYS A 116 5.58 4.03 -21.35
CA LYS A 116 5.69 2.60 -21.68
C LYS A 116 6.61 1.79 -20.76
N THR A 117 7.70 2.37 -20.24
CA THR A 117 8.65 1.65 -19.35
C THR A 117 7.98 1.14 -18.07
N TYR A 118 7.01 1.89 -17.52
CA TYR A 118 6.33 1.49 -16.28
C TYR A 118 5.25 0.43 -16.49
N TRP A 119 4.80 0.21 -17.73
CA TRP A 119 3.92 -0.92 -18.05
C TRP A 119 4.62 -2.25 -17.82
N ALA A 120 5.90 -2.36 -18.19
CA ALA A 120 6.70 -3.56 -17.92
C ALA A 120 6.84 -3.81 -16.40
N TYR A 121 7.03 -2.75 -15.60
CA TYR A 121 7.05 -2.86 -14.14
C TYR A 121 5.72 -3.38 -13.58
N LEU A 122 4.59 -2.83 -14.05
CA LEU A 122 3.26 -3.30 -13.62
C LEU A 122 2.99 -4.75 -13.98
N LEU A 123 3.37 -5.18 -15.18
CA LEU A 123 3.24 -6.59 -15.56
C LEU A 123 4.02 -7.50 -14.59
N GLY A 124 5.26 -7.15 -14.28
CA GLY A 124 6.05 -7.86 -13.27
C GLY A 124 5.40 -7.86 -11.88
N PHE A 125 4.85 -6.72 -11.46
CA PHE A 125 4.14 -6.58 -10.18
C PHE A 125 2.92 -7.51 -10.10
N TYR A 126 2.06 -7.54 -11.13
CA TYR A 126 0.88 -8.41 -11.17
C TYR A 126 1.24 -9.90 -11.27
N VAL A 127 2.24 -10.27 -12.08
CA VAL A 127 2.74 -11.65 -12.15
C VAL A 127 3.29 -12.07 -10.79
N GLY A 128 4.02 -11.19 -10.10
CA GLY A 128 4.51 -11.42 -8.75
C GLY A 128 3.39 -11.63 -7.72
N LEU A 129 2.30 -10.87 -7.80
CA LEU A 129 1.11 -11.05 -6.96
C LEU A 129 0.46 -12.42 -7.14
N ILE A 130 0.31 -12.86 -8.39
CA ILE A 130 -0.25 -14.18 -8.71
C ILE A 130 0.67 -15.29 -8.19
N PHE A 131 1.98 -15.17 -8.42
CA PHE A 131 2.96 -16.14 -7.94
C PHE A 131 3.00 -16.21 -6.40
N PHE A 132 2.96 -15.06 -5.73
CA PHE A 132 2.94 -14.99 -4.27
C PHE A 132 1.70 -15.69 -3.69
N ASN A 133 0.53 -15.49 -4.31
CA ASN A 133 -0.70 -16.11 -3.87
C ASN A 133 -0.70 -17.64 -4.06
N LEU A 134 -0.21 -18.13 -5.21
CA LEU A 134 -0.22 -19.55 -5.54
C LEU A 134 0.86 -20.36 -4.79
N VAL A 135 2.08 -19.82 -4.70
CA VAL A 135 3.25 -20.58 -4.22
C VAL A 135 3.69 -20.11 -2.84
N THR A 136 3.87 -18.82 -2.65
CA THR A 136 4.50 -18.30 -1.42
C THR A 136 3.56 -18.36 -0.22
N SER A 137 2.25 -18.19 -0.41
CA SER A 137 1.27 -18.23 0.69
C SER A 137 1.22 -19.61 1.39
N THR A 138 1.26 -20.69 0.61
CA THR A 138 1.25 -22.07 1.11
C THR A 138 2.58 -22.40 1.79
N TRP A 139 3.69 -21.94 1.21
CA TRP A 139 5.03 -22.11 1.76
C TRP A 139 5.20 -21.38 3.09
N VAL A 140 4.78 -20.12 3.17
CA VAL A 140 4.83 -19.30 4.40
C VAL A 140 3.94 -19.90 5.47
N ALA A 141 2.73 -20.36 5.14
CA ALA A 141 1.86 -21.03 6.10
C ALA A 141 2.50 -22.31 6.69
N SER A 142 3.21 -23.08 5.86
CA SER A 142 3.95 -24.27 6.29
C SER A 142 5.08 -23.92 7.27
N ILE A 143 5.89 -22.91 6.94
CA ILE A 143 6.99 -22.46 7.82
C ILE A 143 6.46 -21.90 9.14
N THR A 144 5.37 -21.14 9.09
CA THR A 144 4.78 -20.51 10.27
C THR A 144 4.21 -21.55 11.24
N LYS A 145 3.68 -22.67 10.72
CA LYS A 145 3.22 -23.80 11.53
C LYS A 145 4.38 -24.56 12.19
N SER A 146 5.55 -24.57 11.56
CA SER A 146 6.76 -25.21 12.09
C SER A 146 7.51 -24.35 13.13
N LEU A 147 7.16 -23.07 13.25
CA LEU A 147 7.76 -22.09 14.17
C LEU A 147 6.94 -21.88 15.45
N LYS A 148 5.84 -22.61 15.62
CA LYS A 148 4.97 -22.61 16.80
C LYS A 148 5.17 -23.90 17.59
#